data_AF-A4HRK7-F1
#
_entry.id   AF-A4HRK7-F1
#
_cell.length_a   1.000
_cell.length_b   1.000
_cell.length_c   1.000
_cell.angle_alpha   90.00
_cell.angle_beta   90.00
_cell.angle_gamma   90.00
#
_symmetry.space_group_name_H-M   'P 1'
#
loop_
_entity.id
_entity.type
_entity.pdbx_description
1 polymer ?
#
loop_
_entity_poly.entity_id
_entity_poly.type
_entity_poly.pdbx_seq_one_letter_code
_entity_poly.pdbx_strand_id
1 'polypeptide(L)'
;MPTVYTRDQVAEHNSKESGWLIINNGVYDVSDFYDDHPGGRDILLAHIGTDATEGFEAVNHSRGAVRRLEKLKVGELPENERRRYITLEQVAAKKSAAGAWLVIHNKVYDVTPFLDLHPGGRDILLYSAGGDATQAFTDNGHSDTAYQMMGKYVVGDLEPSERKTLVNRKATGAKQAATTQMLHVKNENASLLLHIQEQLRLLMALALFVIAGVFLLS
;
A
#
# COMPACT_ATOMS: atom_id res chain seq x y z
N MET A 1 -8.67 12.22 30.79
CA MET A 1 -8.20 12.71 29.46
C MET A 1 -6.93 11.95 29.11
N PRO A 2 -6.68 11.62 27.84
CA PRO A 2 -5.41 11.01 27.45
C PRO A 2 -4.25 11.97 27.79
N THR A 3 -3.09 11.41 28.10
CA THR A 3 -1.87 12.20 28.27
C THR A 3 -1.51 12.84 26.93
N VAL A 4 -1.05 14.08 26.96
CA VAL A 4 -0.70 14.84 25.75
C VAL A 4 0.80 14.94 25.63
N TYR A 5 1.33 14.65 24.44
CA TYR A 5 2.75 14.79 24.11
C TYR A 5 2.90 15.58 22.82
N THR A 6 3.79 16.56 22.78
CA THR A 6 4.11 17.29 21.54
C THR A 6 4.93 16.42 20.59
N ARG A 7 4.98 16.78 19.30
CA ARG A 7 5.87 16.17 18.31
C ARG A 7 7.33 16.22 18.74
N ASP A 8 7.76 17.31 19.36
CA ASP A 8 9.12 17.45 19.89
C ASP A 8 9.40 16.46 21.02
N GLN A 9 8.46 16.28 21.95
CA GLN A 9 8.59 15.27 23.02
C GLN A 9 8.65 13.86 22.44
N VAL A 10 7.84 13.54 21.41
CA VAL A 10 7.93 12.24 20.73
C VAL A 10 9.30 12.06 20.06
N ALA A 11 9.87 13.12 19.47
CA ALA A 11 11.16 13.07 18.80
C ALA A 11 12.35 12.83 19.74
N GLU A 12 12.19 13.06 21.05
CA GLU A 12 13.18 12.69 22.08
C GLU A 12 13.25 11.15 22.28
N HIS A 13 12.17 10.44 21.99
CA HIS A 13 12.07 8.98 22.05
C HIS A 13 12.40 8.36 20.68
N ASN A 14 13.68 8.49 20.28
CA ASN A 14 14.17 8.14 18.95
C ASN A 14 15.13 6.93 18.89
N SER A 15 15.16 6.07 19.92
CA SER A 15 16.04 4.89 19.97
C SER A 15 15.25 3.57 20.10
N LYS A 16 15.95 2.44 20.06
CA LYS A 16 15.33 1.12 20.29
C LYS A 16 14.80 0.99 21.73
N GLU A 17 15.55 1.50 22.70
CA GLU A 17 15.26 1.42 24.13
C GLU A 17 14.18 2.41 24.56
N SER A 18 13.95 3.43 23.73
CA SER A 18 13.02 4.52 23.96
C SER A 18 12.46 4.95 22.62
N GLY A 19 11.57 4.13 22.07
CA GLY A 19 11.08 4.25 20.69
C GLY A 19 9.61 4.62 20.69
N TRP A 20 9.29 5.88 20.43
CA TRP A 20 7.90 6.33 20.28
C TRP A 20 7.58 6.66 18.83
N LEU A 21 6.31 6.62 18.47
CA LEU A 21 5.86 7.05 17.16
C LEU A 21 4.44 7.62 17.24
N ILE A 22 4.09 8.43 16.25
CA ILE A 22 2.74 8.96 16.08
C ILE A 22 2.04 8.21 14.95
N ILE A 23 0.84 7.69 15.23
CA ILE A 23 -0.08 7.16 14.21
C ILE A 23 -1.45 7.74 14.46
N ASN A 24 -2.06 8.36 13.46
CA ASN A 24 -3.41 8.91 13.55
C ASN A 24 -3.63 9.82 14.77
N ASN A 25 -2.68 10.74 15.03
CA ASN A 25 -2.63 11.63 16.19
C ASN A 25 -2.47 10.94 17.56
N GLY A 26 -2.46 9.62 17.63
CA GLY A 26 -2.09 8.86 18.82
C GLY A 26 -0.58 8.74 18.95
N VAL A 27 -0.08 8.74 20.19
CA VAL A 27 1.34 8.52 20.52
C VAL A 27 1.48 7.12 21.11
N TYR A 28 2.41 6.35 20.56
CA TYR A 28 2.59 4.94 20.89
C TYR A 28 4.03 4.67 21.29
N ASP A 29 4.20 3.95 22.40
CA ASP A 29 5.48 3.44 22.83
C ASP A 29 5.69 2.03 22.26
N VAL A 30 6.67 1.89 21.37
CA VAL A 30 6.99 0.64 20.69
C VAL A 30 8.29 0.02 21.21
N SER A 31 8.85 0.51 22.32
CA SER A 31 10.14 0.05 22.85
C SER A 31 10.14 -1.47 23.12
N ASP A 32 9.12 -1.94 23.85
CA ASP A 32 8.93 -3.38 24.15
C ASP A 32 8.46 -4.19 22.93
N PHE A 33 7.97 -3.52 21.89
CA PHE A 33 7.51 -4.16 20.66
C PHE A 33 8.59 -4.19 19.56
N TYR A 34 9.69 -3.47 19.73
CA TYR A 34 10.66 -3.24 18.67
C TYR A 34 11.20 -4.53 18.06
N ASP A 35 11.59 -5.48 18.92
CA ASP A 35 12.15 -6.76 18.49
C ASP A 35 11.09 -7.75 17.97
N ASP A 36 9.81 -7.48 18.24
CA ASP A 36 8.64 -8.30 17.94
C ASP A 36 7.91 -7.89 16.64
N HIS A 37 8.32 -6.79 16.00
CA HIS A 37 7.64 -6.25 14.83
C HIS A 37 7.82 -7.16 13.60
N PRO A 38 6.75 -7.81 13.07
CA PRO A 38 6.88 -8.76 11.96
C PRO A 38 7.32 -8.12 10.63
N GLY A 39 7.13 -6.80 10.47
CA GLY A 39 7.61 -6.05 9.31
C GLY A 39 9.12 -5.77 9.32
N GLY A 40 9.82 -6.18 10.38
CA GLY A 40 11.26 -5.96 10.55
C GLY A 40 11.57 -4.71 11.37
N ARG A 41 12.72 -4.74 12.04
CA ARG A 41 13.21 -3.69 12.94
C ARG A 41 13.57 -2.41 12.20
N ASP A 42 14.18 -2.55 11.02
CA ASP A 42 14.66 -1.41 10.23
C ASP A 42 13.52 -0.49 9.79
N ILE A 43 12.37 -1.07 9.43
CA ILE A 43 11.17 -0.30 9.04
C ILE A 43 10.62 0.48 10.22
N LEU A 44 10.61 -0.14 11.42
CA LEU A 44 10.13 0.55 12.62
C LEU A 44 11.10 1.65 13.05
N LEU A 45 12.41 1.38 13.00
CA LEU A 45 13.47 2.33 13.34
C LEU A 45 13.41 3.58 12.48
N ALA A 46 13.09 3.45 11.19
CA ALA A 46 12.94 4.58 10.28
C ALA A 46 11.80 5.56 10.65
N HIS A 47 10.87 5.13 11.51
CA HIS A 47 9.69 5.89 11.90
C HIS A 47 9.67 6.29 13.38
N ILE A 48 10.55 5.70 14.20
CA ILE A 48 10.70 6.05 15.61
C ILE A 48 11.09 7.54 15.75
N GLY A 49 10.48 8.23 16.71
CA GLY A 49 10.56 9.67 16.91
C GLY A 49 9.73 10.52 15.93
N THR A 50 8.92 9.92 15.05
CA THR A 50 8.23 10.64 13.98
C THR A 50 6.75 10.26 13.81
N ASP A 51 6.07 10.92 12.86
CA ASP A 51 4.71 10.60 12.43
C ASP A 51 4.73 9.50 11.36
N ALA A 52 4.44 8.29 11.81
CA ALA A 52 4.43 7.06 11.02
C ALA A 52 3.09 6.78 10.35
N THR A 53 2.12 7.70 10.42
CA THR A 53 0.74 7.48 9.95
C THR A 53 0.71 6.97 8.50
N GLU A 54 1.39 7.65 7.58
CA GLU A 54 1.38 7.28 6.16
C GLU A 54 2.04 5.91 5.90
N GLY A 55 3.16 5.63 6.57
CA GLY A 55 3.85 4.34 6.49
C GLY A 55 3.00 3.19 7.05
N PHE A 56 2.34 3.42 8.18
CA PHE A 56 1.44 2.44 8.80
C PHE A 56 0.25 2.10 7.90
N GLU A 57 -0.35 3.10 7.28
CA GLU A 57 -1.53 2.96 6.42
C GLU A 57 -1.20 2.31 5.07
N ALA A 58 -0.01 2.56 4.52
CA ALA A 58 0.41 2.00 3.23
C ALA A 58 0.54 0.47 3.23
N VAL A 59 0.83 -0.14 4.39
CA VAL A 59 1.14 -1.58 4.51
C VAL A 59 -0.11 -2.44 4.79
N ASN A 60 -1.29 -1.83 4.98
CA ASN A 60 -2.56 -2.51 5.25
C ASN A 60 -2.43 -3.56 6.39
N HIS A 61 -2.02 -3.08 7.57
CA HIS A 61 -1.89 -3.90 8.77
C HIS A 61 -3.17 -4.71 9.07
N SER A 62 -3.00 -5.96 9.50
CA SER A 62 -4.15 -6.80 9.86
C SER A 62 -4.92 -6.21 11.05
N ARG A 63 -6.21 -6.58 11.18
CA ARG A 63 -7.01 -6.22 12.37
C ARG A 63 -6.35 -6.62 13.70
N GLY A 64 -5.57 -7.70 13.70
CA GLY A 64 -4.79 -8.13 14.87
C GLY A 64 -3.65 -7.17 15.19
N ALA A 65 -2.93 -6.69 14.17
CA ALA A 65 -1.87 -5.71 14.33
C ALA A 65 -2.42 -4.35 14.80
N VAL A 66 -3.54 -3.88 14.23
CA VAL A 66 -4.22 -2.66 14.69
C VAL A 66 -4.65 -2.77 16.16
N ARG A 67 -5.21 -3.91 16.57
CA ARG A 67 -5.53 -4.15 17.99
C ARG A 67 -4.30 -4.20 18.91
N ARG A 68 -3.16 -4.66 18.41
CA ARG A 68 -1.90 -4.64 19.17
C ARG A 68 -1.41 -3.20 19.33
N LEU A 69 -1.49 -2.38 18.28
CA LEU A 69 -1.14 -0.96 18.32
C LEU A 69 -1.92 -0.21 19.42
N GLU A 70 -3.23 -0.45 19.56
CA GLU A 70 -4.03 0.20 20.61
C GLU A 70 -3.50 -0.05 22.03
N LYS A 71 -2.84 -1.19 22.28
CA LYS A 71 -2.24 -1.49 23.60
C LYS A 71 -0.95 -0.72 23.87
N LEU A 72 -0.30 -0.23 22.81
CA LEU A 72 0.95 0.53 22.87
C LEU A 72 0.71 2.04 23.05
N LYS A 73 -0.56 2.48 23.02
CA LYS A 73 -0.91 3.91 23.08
C LYS A 73 -0.62 4.47 24.47
N VAL A 74 0.25 5.48 24.53
CA VAL A 74 0.62 6.18 25.76
C VAL A 74 0.00 7.58 25.86
N GLY A 75 -0.44 8.15 24.73
CA GLY A 75 -1.04 9.47 24.70
C GLY A 75 -1.55 9.88 23.33
N GLU A 76 -1.72 11.19 23.15
CA GLU A 76 -2.13 11.82 21.90
C GLU A 76 -1.37 13.14 21.70
N LEU A 77 -1.31 13.62 20.45
CA LEU A 77 -0.80 14.95 20.16
C LEU A 77 -1.72 16.05 20.73
N PRO A 78 -1.20 17.25 21.06
CA PRO A 78 -2.04 18.40 21.39
C PRO A 78 -2.82 18.86 20.17
N GLU A 79 -4.00 19.47 20.37
CA GLU A 79 -4.93 19.81 19.28
C GLU A 79 -4.29 20.63 18.15
N ASN A 80 -3.36 21.53 18.47
CA ASN A 80 -2.66 22.39 17.50
C ASN A 80 -1.63 21.65 16.63
N GLU A 81 -1.29 20.40 16.94
CA GLU A 81 -0.34 19.58 16.18
C GLU A 81 -0.98 18.36 15.50
N ARG A 82 -2.29 18.18 15.70
CA ARG A 82 -3.07 17.09 15.13
C ARG A 82 -3.29 17.29 13.64
N ARG A 83 -3.24 16.18 12.89
CA ARG A 83 -3.83 16.10 11.55
C ARG A 83 -5.32 16.35 11.65
N ARG A 84 -5.85 17.10 10.69
CA ARG A 84 -7.28 17.35 10.58
C ARG A 84 -7.94 16.18 9.86
N TYR A 85 -8.72 15.40 10.60
CA TYR A 85 -9.58 14.38 10.02
C TYR A 85 -10.94 14.95 9.64
N ILE A 86 -11.45 14.51 8.50
CA ILE A 86 -12.72 14.94 7.93
C ILE A 86 -13.52 13.68 7.60
N THR A 87 -14.80 13.64 7.99
CA THR A 87 -15.67 12.49 7.70
C THR A 87 -16.30 12.58 6.31
N LEU A 88 -16.73 11.44 5.76
CA LEU A 88 -17.51 11.37 4.52
C LEU A 88 -18.79 12.19 4.61
N GLU A 89 -19.41 12.28 5.78
CA GLU A 89 -20.57 13.15 6.01
C GLU A 89 -20.23 14.63 5.76
N GLN A 90 -19.11 15.10 6.32
CA GLN A 90 -18.64 16.47 6.11
C GLN A 90 -18.28 16.73 4.64
N VAL A 91 -17.68 15.75 3.96
CA VAL A 91 -17.42 15.83 2.52
C VAL A 91 -18.74 15.88 1.75
N ALA A 92 -19.70 15.00 2.04
CA ALA A 92 -20.99 14.93 1.35
C ALA A 92 -21.84 16.20 1.49
N ALA A 93 -21.63 16.98 2.55
CA ALA A 93 -22.22 18.31 2.72
C ALA A 93 -21.66 19.36 1.74
N LYS A 94 -20.49 19.09 1.13
CA LYS A 94 -19.73 19.97 0.23
C LYS A 94 -19.76 19.44 -1.21
N LYS A 95 -20.94 19.53 -1.82
CA LYS A 95 -21.25 18.98 -3.15
C LYS A 95 -21.77 19.99 -4.17
N SER A 96 -21.43 21.28 -4.02
CA SER A 96 -21.94 22.35 -4.90
C SER A 96 -20.83 23.29 -5.36
N ALA A 97 -21.13 24.18 -6.31
CA ALA A 97 -20.17 25.18 -6.79
C ALA A 97 -19.70 26.17 -5.70
N ALA A 98 -20.40 26.27 -4.57
CA ALA A 98 -20.01 27.09 -3.42
C ALA A 98 -19.16 26.33 -2.38
N GLY A 99 -18.98 25.03 -2.57
CA GLY A 99 -18.24 24.15 -1.68
C GLY A 99 -18.18 22.76 -2.31
N ALA A 100 -17.17 22.52 -3.13
CA ALA A 100 -16.96 21.28 -3.85
C ALA A 100 -15.76 20.56 -3.25
N TRP A 101 -16.03 19.60 -2.36
CA TRP A 101 -14.98 18.78 -1.76
C TRP A 101 -14.92 17.40 -2.42
N LEU A 102 -13.71 16.84 -2.50
CA LEU A 102 -13.44 15.53 -3.07
C LEU A 102 -12.53 14.74 -2.14
N VAL A 103 -12.76 13.44 -2.01
CA VAL A 103 -11.76 12.53 -1.46
C VAL A 103 -10.95 11.93 -2.61
N ILE A 104 -9.62 12.03 -2.55
CA ILE A 104 -8.71 11.34 -3.46
C ILE A 104 -7.59 10.73 -2.62
N HIS A 105 -7.38 9.42 -2.72
CA HIS A 105 -6.35 8.68 -1.97
C HIS A 105 -6.37 8.96 -0.45
N ASN A 106 -7.57 8.94 0.15
CA ASN A 106 -7.81 9.23 1.57
C ASN A 106 -7.44 10.65 2.02
N LYS A 107 -7.18 11.58 1.10
CA LYS A 107 -7.06 13.02 1.40
C LYS A 107 -8.30 13.75 0.92
N VAL A 108 -8.70 14.78 1.66
CA VAL A 108 -9.86 15.61 1.33
C VAL A 108 -9.36 16.92 0.73
N TYR A 109 -9.92 17.28 -0.42
CA TYR A 109 -9.56 18.45 -1.19
C TYR A 109 -10.75 19.38 -1.35
N ASP A 110 -10.57 20.67 -1.07
CA ASP A 110 -11.51 21.72 -1.46
C ASP A 110 -11.13 22.26 -2.84
N VAL A 111 -11.82 21.76 -3.87
CA VAL A 111 -11.59 22.14 -5.26
C VAL A 111 -12.48 23.29 -5.70
N THR A 112 -13.25 23.91 -4.80
CA THR A 112 -14.09 25.09 -5.10
C THR A 112 -13.34 26.17 -5.87
N PRO A 113 -12.14 26.64 -5.45
CA PRO A 113 -11.38 27.64 -6.21
C PRO A 113 -10.77 27.11 -7.52
N PHE A 114 -10.81 25.80 -7.76
CA PHE A 114 -10.25 25.15 -8.94
C PHE A 114 -11.30 24.79 -10.00
N LEU A 115 -12.60 24.93 -9.69
CA LEU A 115 -13.69 24.52 -10.59
C LEU A 115 -13.55 25.10 -12.00
N ASP A 116 -13.28 26.40 -12.11
CA ASP A 116 -13.12 27.11 -13.39
C ASP A 116 -11.73 26.96 -14.03
N LEU A 117 -10.76 26.44 -13.28
CA LEU A 117 -9.39 26.27 -13.72
C LEU A 117 -9.09 24.85 -14.22
N HIS A 118 -9.99 23.90 -13.94
CA HIS A 118 -9.80 22.50 -14.30
C HIS A 118 -9.91 22.30 -15.83
N PRO A 119 -8.85 21.82 -16.51
CA PRO A 119 -8.86 21.64 -17.96
C PRO A 119 -9.91 20.65 -18.48
N GLY A 120 -10.32 19.68 -17.66
CA GLY A 120 -11.42 18.76 -17.98
C GLY A 120 -12.81 19.39 -17.86
N GLY A 121 -12.90 20.66 -17.45
CA GLY A 121 -14.15 21.37 -17.21
C GLY A 121 -14.65 21.21 -15.77
N ARG A 122 -15.42 22.20 -15.32
CA ARG A 122 -15.97 22.27 -13.96
C ARG A 122 -16.92 21.12 -13.63
N ASP A 123 -17.67 20.67 -14.64
CA ASP A 123 -18.79 19.75 -14.46
C ASP A 123 -18.29 18.37 -14.01
N ILE A 124 -17.09 17.95 -14.43
CA ILE A 124 -16.47 16.69 -13.99
C ILE A 124 -16.17 16.72 -12.49
N LEU A 125 -15.68 17.86 -11.97
CA LEU A 125 -15.43 18.02 -10.54
C LEU A 125 -16.73 18.06 -9.74
N LEU A 126 -17.74 18.80 -10.22
CA LEU A 126 -19.05 18.88 -9.57
C LEU A 126 -19.78 17.55 -9.56
N TYR A 127 -19.66 16.74 -10.63
CA TYR A 127 -20.22 15.39 -10.67
C TYR A 127 -19.66 14.48 -9.57
N SER A 128 -18.38 14.66 -9.23
CA SER A 128 -17.70 13.88 -8.20
C SER A 128 -17.76 14.52 -6.80
N ALA A 129 -18.23 15.77 -6.71
CA ALA A 129 -18.22 16.56 -5.48
C ALA A 129 -19.08 15.92 -4.39
N GLY A 130 -18.57 15.96 -3.16
CA GLY A 130 -19.17 15.32 -2.01
C GLY A 130 -18.88 13.83 -1.88
N GLY A 131 -17.96 13.27 -2.67
CA GLY A 131 -17.65 11.85 -2.66
C GLY A 131 -16.17 11.51 -2.84
N ASP A 132 -15.93 10.20 -2.98
CA ASP A 132 -14.62 9.64 -3.30
C ASP A 132 -14.41 9.59 -4.81
N ALA A 133 -13.53 10.48 -5.28
CA ALA A 133 -13.15 10.63 -6.67
C ALA A 133 -11.83 9.93 -7.00
N THR A 134 -11.31 9.08 -6.12
CA THR A 134 -10.00 8.42 -6.31
C THR A 134 -9.92 7.68 -7.64
N GLN A 135 -10.92 6.85 -7.95
CA GLN A 135 -10.93 6.07 -9.19
C GLN A 135 -11.00 6.99 -10.42
N ALA A 136 -11.91 7.98 -10.41
CA ALA A 136 -12.02 8.95 -11.50
C ALA A 136 -10.71 9.73 -11.70
N PHE A 137 -10.06 10.14 -10.62
CA PHE A 137 -8.79 10.85 -10.70
C PHE A 137 -7.66 9.97 -11.25
N THR A 138 -7.53 8.73 -10.78
CA THR A 138 -6.48 7.80 -11.23
C THR A 138 -6.67 7.35 -12.68
N ASP A 139 -7.91 7.03 -13.09
CA ASP A 139 -8.19 6.47 -14.42
C ASP A 139 -8.00 7.47 -15.56
N ASN A 140 -8.20 8.77 -15.30
CA ASN A 140 -8.06 9.81 -16.32
C ASN A 140 -6.59 10.15 -16.67
N GLY A 141 -5.60 9.61 -15.94
CA GLY A 141 -4.18 9.76 -16.31
C GLY A 141 -3.62 11.16 -16.10
N HIS A 142 -3.88 11.78 -14.94
CA HIS A 142 -3.30 13.07 -14.56
C HIS A 142 -1.76 13.03 -14.54
N SER A 143 -1.11 14.13 -14.93
CA SER A 143 0.36 14.27 -14.93
C SER A 143 0.93 14.48 -13.52
N ASP A 144 2.23 14.26 -13.32
CA ASP A 144 2.91 14.52 -12.04
C ASP A 144 2.70 15.96 -11.55
N THR A 145 2.65 16.92 -12.49
CA THR A 145 2.32 18.32 -12.18
C THR A 145 0.91 18.46 -11.61
N ALA A 146 -0.07 17.73 -12.14
CA ALA A 146 -1.41 17.73 -11.58
C ALA A 146 -1.44 17.16 -10.15
N TYR A 147 -0.71 16.06 -9.90
CA TYR A 147 -0.54 15.52 -8.54
C TYR A 147 0.09 16.54 -7.58
N GLN A 148 1.12 17.28 -8.02
CA GLN A 148 1.74 18.34 -7.22
C GLN A 148 0.77 19.50 -6.95
N MET A 149 -0.05 19.88 -7.93
CA MET A 149 -1.04 20.96 -7.78
C MET A 149 -2.10 20.65 -6.73
N MET A 150 -2.45 19.37 -6.53
CA MET A 150 -3.45 18.95 -5.52
C MET A 150 -3.11 19.46 -4.11
N GLY A 151 -1.82 19.56 -3.78
CA GLY A 151 -1.36 20.02 -2.46
C GLY A 151 -1.89 21.41 -2.08
N LYS A 152 -2.24 22.26 -3.05
CA LYS A 152 -2.82 23.59 -2.81
C LYS A 152 -4.25 23.55 -2.28
N TYR A 153 -4.94 22.43 -2.51
CA TYR A 153 -6.38 22.28 -2.25
C TYR A 153 -6.67 21.33 -1.09
N VAL A 154 -5.65 20.73 -0.45
CA VAL A 154 -5.85 19.81 0.66
C VAL A 154 -6.43 20.54 1.87
N VAL A 155 -7.49 19.99 2.47
CA VAL A 155 -8.11 20.52 3.70
C VAL A 155 -7.97 19.60 4.89
N GLY A 156 -7.60 18.34 4.67
CA GLY A 156 -7.37 17.34 5.72
C GLY A 156 -7.22 15.94 5.15
N ASP A 157 -7.11 14.97 6.05
CA ASP A 157 -7.13 13.54 5.73
C ASP A 157 -8.55 12.98 6.00
N LEU A 158 -8.97 11.97 5.25
CA LEU A 158 -10.22 11.27 5.50
C LEU A 158 -10.12 10.53 6.85
N GLU A 159 -11.20 10.54 7.62
CA GLU A 159 -11.30 9.80 8.89
C GLU A 159 -10.85 8.34 8.72
N PRO A 160 -9.85 7.86 9.50
CA PRO A 160 -9.25 6.52 9.31
C PRO A 160 -10.26 5.37 9.29
N SER A 161 -11.34 5.46 10.07
CA SER A 161 -12.39 4.44 10.13
C SER A 161 -13.25 4.33 8.86
N GLU A 162 -13.28 5.37 8.03
CA GLU A 162 -14.09 5.44 6.80
C GLU A 162 -13.27 5.14 5.53
N ARG A 163 -11.96 4.91 5.67
CA ARG A 163 -11.07 4.66 4.54
C ARG A 163 -11.34 3.28 3.94
N LYS A 164 -11.45 3.24 2.62
CA LYS A 164 -11.43 1.99 1.87
C LYS A 164 -9.99 1.52 1.74
N THR A 165 -9.76 0.21 1.90
CA THR A 165 -8.47 -0.38 1.57
C THR A 165 -8.18 -0.13 0.08
N LEU A 166 -7.23 0.75 -0.21
CA LEU A 166 -6.74 0.94 -1.57
C LEU A 166 -5.98 -0.32 -1.97
N VAL A 167 -6.64 -1.25 -2.66
CA VAL A 167 -5.97 -2.42 -3.23
C VAL A 167 -5.03 -1.90 -4.30
N ASN A 168 -3.75 -1.82 -4.00
CA ASN A 168 -2.73 -1.43 -4.97
C ASN A 168 -2.63 -2.54 -6.04
N ARG A 169 -3.45 -2.44 -7.09
CA ARG A 169 -3.53 -3.47 -8.16
C ARG A 169 -2.19 -3.73 -8.85
N LYS A 170 -1.22 -2.81 -8.74
CA LYS A 170 0.14 -3.03 -9.26
C LYS A 170 0.85 -4.21 -8.58
N ALA A 171 0.61 -4.49 -7.30
CA ALA A 171 1.23 -5.62 -6.62
C ALA A 171 0.60 -6.98 -7.03
N THR A 172 -0.71 -7.02 -7.32
CA THR A 172 -1.38 -8.24 -7.78
C THR A 172 -1.04 -8.57 -9.24
N GLY A 173 -0.88 -7.57 -10.11
CA GLY A 173 -0.44 -7.78 -11.49
C GLY A 173 0.96 -8.38 -11.59
N ALA A 174 1.91 -7.90 -10.79
CA ALA A 174 3.28 -8.44 -10.75
C ALA A 174 3.33 -9.91 -10.28
N LYS A 175 2.53 -10.28 -9.26
CA LYS A 175 2.43 -11.69 -8.81
C LYS A 175 1.82 -12.61 -9.87
N GLN A 176 0.81 -12.16 -10.60
CA GLN A 176 0.20 -12.96 -11.67
C GLN A 176 1.18 -13.17 -12.84
N ALA A 177 1.89 -12.12 -13.28
CA ALA A 177 2.91 -12.24 -14.32
C ALA A 177 4.04 -13.21 -13.95
N ALA A 178 4.56 -13.13 -12.71
CA ALA A 178 5.59 -14.04 -12.22
C ALA A 178 5.09 -15.50 -12.13
N THR A 179 3.83 -15.71 -11.74
CA THR A 179 3.23 -17.05 -11.68
C THR A 179 3.08 -17.66 -13.06
N THR A 180 2.62 -16.88 -14.05
CA THR A 180 2.49 -17.32 -15.45
C THR A 180 3.85 -17.66 -16.06
N GLN A 181 4.90 -16.86 -15.81
CA GLN A 181 6.26 -17.17 -16.27
C GLN A 181 6.81 -18.45 -15.63
N MET A 182 6.64 -18.65 -14.32
CA MET A 182 7.09 -19.90 -13.68
C MET A 182 6.37 -21.14 -14.21
N LEU A 183 5.07 -21.03 -14.51
CA LEU A 183 4.32 -22.13 -15.12
C LEU A 183 4.83 -22.46 -16.53
N HIS A 184 5.16 -21.45 -17.34
CA HIS A 184 5.74 -21.63 -18.67
C HIS A 184 7.10 -22.34 -18.60
N VAL A 185 8.00 -21.87 -17.74
CA VAL A 185 9.34 -22.47 -17.57
C VAL A 185 9.26 -23.91 -17.04
N LYS A 186 8.32 -24.21 -16.14
CA LYS A 186 8.11 -25.60 -15.68
C LYS A 186 7.64 -26.51 -16.81
N ASN A 187 6.79 -26.01 -17.70
CA ASN A 187 6.28 -26.81 -18.82
C ASN A 187 7.38 -27.06 -19.87
N GLU A 188 8.22 -26.05 -20.16
CA GLU A 188 9.39 -26.22 -21.03
C GLU A 188 10.38 -27.24 -20.47
N ASN A 189 10.71 -27.14 -19.18
CA ASN A 189 11.60 -28.10 -18.52
C ASN A 189 11.02 -29.53 -18.50
N ALA A 190 9.71 -29.68 -18.27
CA ALA A 190 9.04 -30.98 -18.31
C ALA A 190 9.08 -31.59 -19.72
N SER A 191 8.86 -30.77 -20.76
CA SER A 191 8.95 -31.20 -22.16
C SER A 191 10.37 -31.62 -22.54
N LEU A 192 11.39 -30.86 -22.12
CA LEU A 192 12.80 -31.21 -22.35
C LEU A 192 13.19 -32.51 -21.64
N LEU A 193 12.76 -32.71 -20.39
CA LEU A 193 13.02 -33.95 -19.65
C LEU A 193 12.34 -35.16 -20.32
N LEU A 194 11.13 -35.01 -20.83
CA LEU A 194 10.43 -36.05 -21.60
C LEU A 194 11.19 -36.41 -22.89
N HIS A 195 11.63 -35.40 -23.66
CA HIS A 195 12.43 -35.64 -24.86
C HIS A 195 13.77 -36.32 -24.55
N ILE A 196 14.46 -35.91 -23.47
CA ILE A 196 15.72 -36.55 -23.04
C ILE A 196 15.48 -38.01 -22.62
N GLN A 197 14.40 -38.30 -21.90
CA GLN A 197 14.02 -39.66 -21.50
C GLN A 197 13.69 -40.55 -22.71
N GLU A 198 13.01 -40.02 -23.73
CA GLU A 198 12.74 -40.76 -24.98
C GLU A 198 14.03 -41.05 -25.75
N GLN A 199 14.93 -40.07 -25.87
CA GLN A 199 16.23 -40.27 -26.52
C GLN A 199 17.10 -41.31 -25.79
N LEU A 200 17.11 -41.28 -24.46
CA LEU A 200 17.80 -42.30 -23.66
C LEU A 200 17.18 -43.70 -23.85
N ARG A 201 15.85 -43.82 -23.93
CA ARG A 201 15.17 -45.08 -24.23
C ARG A 201 15.53 -45.63 -25.61
N LEU A 202 15.58 -44.77 -26.63
CA LEU A 202 15.96 -45.17 -27.99
C LEU A 202 17.44 -45.62 -28.04
N LEU A 203 18.33 -44.91 -27.35
CA LEU A 203 19.74 -45.28 -27.26
C LEU A 203 19.94 -46.64 -26.56
N MET A 204 19.22 -46.88 -25.47
CA MET A 204 19.24 -48.16 -24.76
C MET A 204 18.67 -49.31 -25.63
N ALA A 205 17.59 -49.07 -26.39
CA ALA A 205 17.03 -50.05 -27.30
C ALA A 205 18.01 -50.40 -28.43
N LEU A 206 18.70 -49.41 -29.01
CA LEU A 206 19.72 -49.63 -30.03
C LEU A 206 20.90 -50.44 -29.48
N ALA A 207 21.38 -50.14 -28.27
CA ALA A 207 22.45 -50.89 -27.63
C ALA A 207 22.09 -52.37 -27.41
N LEU A 208 20.84 -52.66 -27.02
CA LEU A 208 20.35 -54.04 -26.86
C LEU A 208 20.27 -54.77 -28.21
N PHE A 209 19.87 -54.09 -29.29
CA PHE A 209 19.86 -54.69 -30.64
C PHE A 209 21.25 -55.00 -31.17
N VAL A 210 22.26 -54.14 -30.91
CA VAL A 210 23.65 -54.41 -31.32
C VAL A 210 24.20 -55.61 -30.55
N ILE A 211 23.95 -55.69 -29.23
CA ILE A 211 24.39 -56.82 -28.42
C ILE A 211 23.71 -58.11 -28.90
N ALA A 212 22.39 -58.11 -29.12
CA ALA A 212 21.67 -59.27 -29.63
C ALA A 212 22.15 -59.69 -31.04
N GLY A 213 22.43 -58.72 -31.91
CA GLY A 213 22.95 -58.97 -33.26
C GLY A 213 24.35 -59.59 -33.25
N VAL A 214 25.24 -59.14 -32.37
CA VAL A 214 26.58 -59.73 -32.21
C VAL A 214 26.51 -61.16 -31.66
N PHE A 215 25.58 -61.44 -30.73
CA PHE A 215 25.37 -62.80 -30.20
C PHE A 215 24.71 -63.76 -31.20
N LEU A 216 23.96 -63.25 -32.19
CA LEU A 216 23.38 -64.08 -33.25
C LEU A 216 24.35 -64.36 -34.41
N LEU A 217 25.47 -63.63 -34.48
CA LEU A 217 26.51 -63.76 -35.51
C LEU A 217 27.81 -64.41 -34.99
N SER A 218 27.87 -64.74 -33.70
CA SER A 218 28.97 -65.48 -33.05
C SER A 218 28.57 -66.93 -32.81
#